data_AF-A0A8S8Y1S9-F1
#
_entry.id   AF-A0A8S8Y1S9-F1
#
_cell.length_a   1.000
_cell.length_b   1.000
_cell.length_c   1.000
_cell.angle_alpha   90.00
_cell.angle_beta   90.00
_cell.angle_gamma   90.00
#
_symmetry.space_group_name_H-M   'P 1'
#
loop_
_entity.id
_entity.type
_entity.pdbx_description
1 polymer ?
#
loop_
_entity_poly.entity_id
_entity_poly.type
_entity_poly.pdbx_seq_one_letter_code
_entity_poly.pdbx_strand_id
1 'polypeptide(L)'
;MLVRGLQILCDVLVIRNKFSLAMTSAKTLLRERKKIPNADDMIGYYYQDLQRGGKAFALAGKKRKGKTFFIKAFKQSGGCIAATLDAVTAIENDEKLADLFLRSLEQSGPVLRLGQSFMLQPDNLPAVEVVAILKALEGPKLSLDERASQQIQRLKAQISAIESGEMAANAKLQTALDSLKPKHDYYEYS
;
A
#
# COMPACT_ATOMS: atom_id res chain seq x y z
N MET A 1 8.23 14.64 21.13
CA MET A 1 8.33 15.49 19.90
C MET A 1 9.52 15.17 19.00
N LEU A 2 10.72 14.85 19.52
CA LEU A 2 11.92 14.58 18.70
C LEU A 2 11.74 13.48 17.63
N VAL A 3 11.15 12.33 18.00
CA VAL A 3 10.98 11.20 17.07
C VAL A 3 10.11 11.55 15.87
N ARG A 4 9.01 12.29 16.10
CA ARG A 4 8.14 12.75 15.01
C ARG A 4 8.86 13.68 14.04
N GLY A 5 9.68 14.60 14.57
CA GLY A 5 10.54 15.45 13.75
C GLY A 5 11.52 14.65 12.90
N LEU A 6 12.14 13.60 13.47
CA LEU A 6 13.04 12.70 12.73
C LEU A 6 12.33 11.86 11.66
N GLN A 7 11.09 11.43 11.91
CA GLN A 7 10.26 10.74 10.90
C GLN A 7 10.02 11.66 9.70
N ILE A 8 9.53 12.87 9.93
CA ILE A 8 9.25 13.86 8.88
C ILE A 8 10.54 14.21 8.14
N LEU A 9 11.64 14.45 8.86
CA LEU A 9 12.93 14.75 8.26
C LEU A 9 13.41 13.60 7.37
N CYS A 10 13.28 12.35 7.82
CA CYS A 10 13.64 11.19 7.02
C CYS A 10 12.82 11.13 5.72
N ASP A 11 11.51 11.31 5.81
CA ASP A 11 10.60 11.26 4.66
C ASP A 11 10.91 12.38 3.65
N VAL A 12 11.11 13.61 4.14
CA VAL A 12 11.50 14.77 3.30
C VAL A 12 12.84 14.56 2.63
N LEU A 13 13.85 14.01 3.32
CA LEU A 13 15.16 13.74 2.75
C LEU A 13 15.09 12.67 1.66
N VAL A 14 14.26 11.65 1.82
CA VAL A 14 14.01 10.63 0.79
C VAL A 14 13.35 11.27 -0.44
N ILE A 15 12.30 12.07 -0.25
CA ILE A 15 11.60 12.78 -1.36
C ILE A 15 12.57 13.70 -2.13
N ARG A 16 13.50 14.36 -1.41
CA ARG A 16 14.51 15.24 -2.01
C ARG A 16 15.73 14.50 -2.57
N ASN A 17 15.70 13.18 -2.67
CA ASN A 17 16.80 12.34 -3.13
C ASN A 17 18.12 12.51 -2.35
N LYS A 18 18.06 13.02 -1.11
CA LYS A 18 19.21 13.22 -0.22
C LYS A 18 19.48 11.94 0.58
N PHE A 19 19.75 10.83 -0.10
CA PHE A 19 19.74 9.49 0.50
C PHE A 19 20.81 9.26 1.58
N SER A 20 21.99 9.87 1.45
CA SER A 20 23.03 9.80 2.47
C SER A 20 22.57 10.42 3.79
N LEU A 21 21.95 11.60 3.71
CA LEU A 21 21.36 12.30 4.86
C LEU A 21 20.14 11.56 5.41
N ALA A 22 19.28 11.04 4.53
CA ALA A 22 18.13 10.22 4.93
C ALA A 22 18.59 9.00 5.73
N MET A 23 19.64 8.31 5.29
CA MET A 23 20.23 7.19 6.02
C MET A 23 20.77 7.61 7.39
N THR A 24 21.42 8.77 7.51
CA THR A 24 21.88 9.28 8.82
C THR A 24 20.72 9.61 9.75
N SER A 25 19.67 10.26 9.22
CA SER A 25 18.44 10.57 9.96
C SER A 25 17.71 9.29 10.40
N ALA A 26 17.65 8.27 9.54
CA ALA A 26 17.05 6.99 9.90
C ALA A 26 17.80 6.27 11.03
N LYS A 27 19.14 6.39 11.07
CA LYS A 27 19.93 5.84 12.19
C LYS A 27 19.61 6.54 13.52
N THR A 28 19.53 7.87 13.51
CA THR A 28 19.19 8.63 14.71
C THR A 28 17.75 8.36 15.14
N LEU A 29 16.82 8.30 14.17
CA LEU A 29 15.42 7.92 14.40
C LEU A 29 15.32 6.58 15.13
N LEU A 30 15.93 5.51 14.60
CA LEU A 30 15.87 4.19 15.22
C LEU A 30 16.55 4.13 16.59
N ARG A 31 17.58 4.96 16.83
CA ARG A 31 18.22 5.05 18.15
C ARG A 31 17.29 5.70 19.17
N GLU A 32 16.69 6.83 18.84
CA GLU A 32 15.75 7.52 19.71
C GLU A 32 14.47 6.71 19.92
N ARG A 33 14.01 6.01 18.87
CA ARG A 33 12.80 5.20 18.95
C ARG A 33 12.92 4.04 19.92
N LYS A 34 14.11 3.44 20.08
CA LYS A 34 14.35 2.40 21.08
C LYS A 34 14.16 2.86 22.52
N LYS A 35 14.26 4.17 22.79
CA LYS A 35 14.02 4.73 24.12
C LYS A 35 12.53 4.86 24.45
N ILE A 36 11.66 4.65 23.45
CA ILE A 36 10.20 4.77 23.57
C ILE A 36 9.59 3.39 23.25
N PRO A 37 9.30 2.57 24.27
CA PRO A 37 8.88 1.19 24.05
C PRO A 37 7.45 1.09 23.49
N ASN A 38 6.58 2.03 23.83
CA ASN A 38 5.17 1.99 23.46
C ASN A 38 4.89 2.76 22.16
N ALA A 39 3.99 2.22 21.36
CA ALA A 39 3.34 3.00 20.32
C ALA A 39 2.42 4.03 20.99
N ASP A 40 2.37 5.21 20.41
CA ASP A 40 1.45 6.29 20.76
C ASP A 40 0.93 6.85 19.43
N ASP A 41 -0.27 7.39 19.41
CA ASP A 41 -0.98 7.84 18.20
C ASP A 41 -0.12 8.81 17.38
N MET A 42 0.69 9.63 18.06
CA MET A 42 1.57 10.62 17.44
C MET A 42 2.83 10.03 16.80
N ILE A 43 3.32 8.89 17.30
CA ILE A 43 4.60 8.29 16.88
C ILE A 43 4.37 7.05 16.00
N GLY A 44 3.19 6.45 16.05
CA GLY A 44 2.84 5.25 15.30
C GLY A 44 3.60 4.01 15.81
N TYR A 45 3.70 2.99 14.96
CA TYR A 45 4.32 1.71 15.33
C TYR A 45 5.81 1.65 14.96
N TYR A 46 6.60 0.92 15.73
CA TYR A 46 8.04 0.79 15.50
C TYR A 46 8.40 0.20 14.12
N TYR A 47 7.55 -0.69 13.58
CA TYR A 47 7.80 -1.28 12.26
C TYR A 47 7.81 -0.24 11.14
N GLN A 48 7.09 0.88 11.29
CA GLN A 48 7.05 1.97 10.31
C GLN A 48 8.39 2.71 10.27
N ASP A 49 9.05 2.86 11.43
CA ASP A 49 10.39 3.43 11.51
C ASP A 49 11.45 2.47 10.93
N LEU A 50 11.25 1.15 11.12
CA LEU A 50 12.06 0.14 10.45
C LEU A 50 11.88 0.18 8.92
N GLN A 51 10.66 0.35 8.43
CA GLN A 51 10.35 0.53 6.99
C GLN A 51 11.06 1.77 6.43
N ARG A 52 10.94 2.93 7.10
CA ARG A 52 11.68 4.17 6.74
C ARG A 52 13.18 3.93 6.68
N GLY A 53 13.73 3.23 7.67
CA GLY A 53 15.13 2.83 7.68
C GLY A 53 15.49 1.91 6.51
N GLY A 54 14.67 0.90 6.23
CA GLY A 54 14.83 0.01 5.08
C GLY A 54 14.98 0.80 3.78
N LYS A 55 14.02 1.70 3.52
CA LYS A 55 13.96 2.55 2.34
C LYS A 55 15.18 3.48 2.23
N ALA A 56 15.50 4.22 3.30
CA ALA A 56 16.63 5.14 3.30
C ALA A 56 17.98 4.44 3.06
N PHE A 57 18.19 3.25 3.66
CA PHE A 57 19.41 2.48 3.44
C PHE A 57 19.48 1.85 2.05
N ALA A 58 18.37 1.34 1.52
CA ALA A 58 18.30 0.76 0.19
C ALA A 58 18.61 1.82 -0.89
N LEU A 59 17.95 2.98 -0.82
CA LEU A 59 18.15 4.10 -1.75
C LEU A 59 19.56 4.71 -1.65
N ALA A 60 20.20 4.65 -0.48
CA ALA A 60 21.60 5.05 -0.31
C ALA A 60 22.61 3.99 -0.80
N GLY A 61 22.17 2.96 -1.54
CA GLY A 61 23.00 1.88 -2.08
C GLY A 61 23.36 0.78 -1.07
N LYS A 62 22.97 0.89 0.20
CA LYS A 62 23.25 -0.11 1.25
C LYS A 62 22.17 -1.18 1.31
N LYS A 63 21.91 -1.83 0.18
CA LYS A 63 20.82 -2.81 -0.03
C LYS A 63 20.78 -3.92 1.04
N ARG A 64 21.93 -4.52 1.39
CA ARG A 64 22.02 -5.57 2.42
C ARG A 64 21.44 -5.11 3.76
N LYS A 65 21.79 -3.90 4.21
CA LYS A 65 21.30 -3.35 5.47
C LYS A 65 19.83 -2.92 5.37
N GLY A 66 19.43 -2.34 4.24
CA GLY A 66 18.02 -2.03 3.95
C GLY A 66 17.14 -3.28 4.06
N LYS A 67 17.55 -4.38 3.41
CA LYS A 67 16.88 -5.70 3.49
C LYS A 67 16.70 -6.17 4.94
N THR A 68 17.70 -6.04 5.80
CA THR A 68 17.56 -6.45 7.21
C THR A 68 16.49 -5.65 7.96
N PHE A 69 16.29 -4.38 7.62
CA PHE A 69 15.25 -3.57 8.24
C PHE A 69 13.86 -3.95 7.72
N PHE A 70 13.71 -4.18 6.42
CA PHE A 70 12.44 -4.66 5.86
C PHE A 70 12.00 -6.01 6.43
N ILE A 71 12.93 -6.98 6.56
CA ILE A 71 12.62 -8.27 7.17
C ILE A 71 12.18 -8.10 8.63
N LYS A 72 12.80 -7.18 9.38
CA LYS A 72 12.38 -6.89 10.76
C LYS A 72 11.01 -6.21 10.82
N ALA A 73 10.75 -5.26 9.91
CA ALA A 73 9.46 -4.59 9.79
C ALA A 73 8.33 -5.60 9.48
N PHE A 74 8.57 -6.53 8.56
CA PHE A 74 7.63 -7.62 8.26
C PHE A 74 7.31 -8.46 9.49
N LYS A 75 8.35 -8.95 10.18
CA LYS A 75 8.18 -9.80 11.38
C LYS A 75 7.42 -9.09 12.50
N GLN A 76 7.64 -7.80 12.67
CA GLN A 76 6.99 -7.03 13.74
C GLN A 76 5.55 -6.63 13.40
N SER A 77 5.28 -6.36 12.12
CA SER A 77 3.93 -5.97 11.67
C SER A 77 3.01 -7.15 11.40
N GLY A 78 3.55 -8.38 11.32
CA GLY A 78 2.77 -9.54 10.92
C GLY A 78 2.39 -9.57 9.45
N GLY A 79 3.10 -8.83 8.58
CA GLY A 79 2.84 -8.82 7.14
C GLY A 79 2.29 -7.51 6.57
N CYS A 80 2.73 -6.35 7.06
CA CYS A 80 2.33 -5.07 6.49
C CYS A 80 2.69 -4.95 5.00
N ILE A 81 1.67 -4.85 4.15
CA ILE A 81 1.80 -4.74 2.68
C ILE A 81 2.58 -3.49 2.29
N ALA A 82 2.37 -2.36 2.96
CA ALA A 82 3.09 -1.12 2.65
C ALA A 82 4.61 -1.31 2.83
N ALA A 83 5.02 -2.02 3.89
CA ALA A 83 6.42 -2.25 4.19
C ALA A 83 7.07 -3.24 3.23
N THR A 84 6.36 -4.30 2.83
CA THR A 84 6.85 -5.27 1.85
C THR A 84 6.88 -4.69 0.45
N LEU A 85 5.89 -3.87 0.06
CA LEU A 85 5.86 -3.13 -1.21
C LEU A 85 7.05 -2.18 -1.34
N ASP A 86 7.33 -1.38 -0.31
CA ASP A 86 8.53 -0.53 -0.26
C ASP A 86 9.82 -1.37 -0.37
N ALA A 87 9.83 -2.61 0.13
CA ALA A 87 11.00 -3.47 0.10
C ALA A 87 11.32 -3.98 -1.32
N VAL A 88 10.31 -4.52 -2.02
CA VAL A 88 10.49 -5.03 -3.41
C VAL A 88 10.71 -3.92 -4.42
N THR A 89 10.17 -2.72 -4.17
CA THR A 89 10.43 -1.55 -5.02
C THR A 89 11.81 -0.94 -4.78
N ALA A 90 12.32 -0.93 -3.54
CA ALA A 90 13.63 -0.36 -3.24
C ALA A 90 14.81 -1.33 -3.51
N ILE A 91 14.56 -2.64 -3.45
CA ILE A 91 15.57 -3.69 -3.67
C ILE A 91 15.02 -4.69 -4.69
N GLU A 92 15.25 -4.37 -5.96
CA GLU A 92 14.88 -5.22 -7.09
C GLU A 92 15.59 -6.59 -7.03
N ASN A 93 14.92 -7.61 -7.58
CA ASN A 93 15.43 -8.97 -7.78
C ASN A 93 15.83 -9.74 -6.51
N ASP A 94 15.33 -9.37 -5.33
CA ASP A 94 15.58 -10.12 -4.09
C ASP A 94 14.48 -11.16 -3.81
N GLU A 95 14.82 -12.44 -3.90
CA GLU A 95 13.88 -13.58 -3.72
C GLU A 95 13.18 -13.57 -2.38
N LYS A 96 13.90 -13.21 -1.32
CA LYS A 96 13.34 -13.23 0.03
C LYS A 96 12.33 -12.10 0.21
N LEU A 97 12.59 -10.92 -0.36
CA LEU A 97 11.64 -9.81 -0.27
C LEU A 97 10.41 -10.06 -1.15
N ALA A 98 10.58 -10.68 -2.31
CA ALA A 98 9.49 -11.13 -3.17
C ALA A 98 8.56 -12.12 -2.44
N ASP A 99 9.12 -13.17 -1.82
CA ASP A 99 8.34 -14.14 -1.04
C ASP A 99 7.59 -13.48 0.13
N LEU A 100 8.23 -12.56 0.87
CA LEU A 100 7.56 -11.82 1.94
C LEU A 100 6.42 -10.94 1.43
N PHE A 101 6.58 -10.32 0.26
CA PHE A 101 5.53 -9.51 -0.37
C PHE A 101 4.35 -10.37 -0.79
N LEU A 102 4.58 -11.51 -1.44
CA LEU A 102 3.51 -12.45 -1.82
C LEU A 102 2.75 -12.96 -0.61
N ARG A 103 3.46 -13.36 0.47
CA ARG A 103 2.81 -13.76 1.73
C ARG A 103 1.94 -12.67 2.33
N SER A 104 2.38 -11.40 2.29
CA SER A 104 1.56 -10.29 2.76
C SER A 104 0.30 -10.06 1.92
N LEU A 105 0.34 -10.38 0.62
CA LEU A 105 -0.83 -10.33 -0.27
C LEU A 105 -1.76 -11.53 -0.07
N GLU A 106 -1.22 -12.72 0.18
CA GLU A 106 -2.04 -13.91 0.51
C GLU A 106 -2.83 -13.70 1.80
N GLN A 107 -2.22 -13.06 2.80
CA GLN A 107 -2.84 -12.69 4.07
C GLN A 107 -3.74 -11.44 3.97
N SER A 108 -3.77 -10.79 2.81
CA SER A 108 -4.54 -9.58 2.61
C SER A 108 -6.03 -9.86 2.42
N GLY A 109 -6.84 -8.94 2.95
CA GLY A 109 -8.29 -8.95 2.79
C GLY A 109 -8.77 -8.67 1.36
N PRO A 110 -10.06 -8.44 1.16
CA PRO A 110 -10.61 -8.06 -0.15
C PRO A 110 -10.17 -6.65 -0.55
N VAL A 111 -10.20 -6.38 -1.86
CA VAL A 111 -10.08 -5.03 -2.39
C VAL A 111 -11.32 -4.22 -1.99
N LEU A 112 -11.08 -3.02 -1.47
CA LEU A 112 -12.10 -2.05 -1.11
C LEU A 112 -12.02 -0.87 -2.05
N ARG A 113 -13.16 -0.27 -2.38
CA ARG A 113 -13.21 1.01 -3.06
C ARG A 113 -13.36 2.13 -2.06
N LEU A 114 -12.42 3.06 -2.07
CA LEU A 114 -12.42 4.27 -1.24
C LEU A 114 -12.44 5.48 -2.17
N GLY A 115 -13.65 5.98 -2.45
CA GLY A 115 -13.87 7.05 -3.43
C GLY A 115 -13.55 6.57 -4.85
N GLN A 116 -12.51 7.15 -5.46
CA GLN A 116 -12.08 6.84 -6.83
C GLN A 116 -10.92 5.83 -6.88
N SER A 117 -10.36 5.42 -5.75
CA SER A 117 -9.23 4.49 -5.72
C SER A 117 -9.61 3.12 -5.14
N PHE A 118 -8.90 2.10 -5.61
CA PHE A 118 -8.97 0.75 -5.09
C PHE A 118 -7.84 0.53 -4.09
N MET A 119 -8.20 0.13 -2.88
CA MET A 119 -7.31 0.01 -1.74
C MET A 119 -7.40 -1.40 -1.18
N LEU A 120 -6.24 -1.94 -0.81
CA LEU A 120 -6.12 -3.21 -0.12
C LEU A 120 -5.76 -2.91 1.34
N GLN A 121 -6.67 -3.22 2.25
CA GLN A 121 -6.50 -2.93 3.67
C GLN A 121 -6.59 -4.23 4.48
N PRO A 122 -5.46 -4.71 5.03
CA PRO A 122 -5.47 -5.78 6.02
C PRO A 122 -5.93 -5.25 7.39
N ASP A 123 -6.42 -6.15 8.24
CA ASP A 123 -6.88 -5.81 9.59
C ASP A 123 -5.77 -5.11 10.40
N ASN A 124 -6.11 -3.95 10.98
CA ASN A 124 -5.22 -3.13 11.80
C ASN A 124 -3.92 -2.66 11.12
N LEU A 125 -3.87 -2.70 9.78
CA LEU A 125 -2.71 -2.28 8.99
C LEU A 125 -3.08 -1.17 8.00
N PRO A 126 -2.08 -0.37 7.55
CA PRO A 126 -2.33 0.72 6.62
C PRO A 126 -2.84 0.18 5.29
N ALA A 127 -3.84 0.87 4.73
CA ALA A 127 -4.35 0.60 3.40
C ALA A 127 -3.31 0.98 2.33
N VAL A 128 -3.22 0.16 1.28
CA VAL A 128 -2.28 0.36 0.17
C VAL A 128 -3.05 0.36 -1.15
N GLU A 129 -2.69 1.28 -2.04
CA GLU A 129 -3.32 1.39 -3.35
C GLU A 129 -3.01 0.16 -4.22
N VAL A 130 -4.06 -0.45 -4.78
CA VAL A 130 -3.94 -1.66 -5.59
C VAL A 130 -3.12 -1.40 -6.86
N VAL A 131 -3.18 -0.19 -7.42
CA VAL A 131 -2.37 0.18 -8.60
C VAL A 131 -0.87 0.05 -8.32
N ALA A 132 -0.41 0.48 -7.13
CA ALA A 132 0.99 0.36 -6.75
C ALA A 132 1.42 -1.10 -6.56
N ILE A 133 0.52 -1.93 -6.02
CA ILE A 133 0.72 -3.38 -5.85
C ILE A 133 0.84 -4.07 -7.21
N LEU A 134 -0.09 -3.79 -8.14
CA LEU A 134 -0.07 -4.36 -9.49
C LEU A 134 1.23 -4.00 -10.22
N LYS A 135 1.66 -2.74 -10.15
CA LYS A 135 2.93 -2.29 -10.74
C LYS A 135 4.14 -3.04 -10.17
N ALA A 136 4.13 -3.34 -8.86
CA ALA A 136 5.21 -4.11 -8.25
C ALA A 136 5.19 -5.59 -8.66
N LEU A 137 4.00 -6.19 -8.80
CA LEU A 137 3.84 -7.58 -9.25
C LEU A 137 4.28 -7.77 -10.72
N GLU A 138 4.14 -6.74 -11.55
CA GLU A 138 4.63 -6.72 -12.94
C GLU A 138 6.16 -6.54 -13.05
N GLY A 139 6.87 -6.41 -11.93
CA GLY A 139 8.33 -6.28 -11.91
C GLY A 139 9.05 -7.57 -12.36
N PRO A 140 10.30 -7.47 -12.84
CA PRO A 140 11.00 -8.52 -13.60
C PRO A 140 11.18 -9.85 -12.86
N LYS A 141 11.25 -9.84 -11.53
CA LYS A 141 11.37 -11.06 -10.71
C LYS A 141 10.00 -11.68 -10.37
N LEU A 142 8.99 -10.83 -10.15
CA LEU A 142 7.65 -11.26 -9.75
C LEU A 142 6.81 -11.68 -10.97
N SER A 143 7.06 -11.11 -12.15
CA SER A 143 6.38 -11.46 -13.39
C SER A 143 6.57 -12.92 -13.81
N LEU A 144 7.62 -13.57 -13.33
CA LEU A 144 7.93 -14.98 -13.60
C LEU A 144 7.31 -15.94 -12.57
N ASP A 145 6.75 -15.42 -11.48
CA ASP A 145 6.18 -16.21 -10.40
C ASP A 145 4.69 -16.45 -10.64
N GLU A 146 4.27 -17.72 -10.60
CA GLU A 146 2.86 -18.10 -10.74
C GLU A 146 1.98 -17.52 -9.63
N ARG A 147 2.51 -17.34 -8.41
CA ARG A 147 1.74 -16.74 -7.32
C ARG A 147 1.45 -15.28 -7.59
N ALA A 148 2.41 -14.56 -8.19
CA ALA A 148 2.21 -13.16 -8.54
C ALA A 148 1.14 -13.02 -9.62
N SER A 149 1.13 -13.90 -10.64
CA SER A 149 0.11 -13.87 -11.69
C SER A 149 -1.29 -14.17 -11.15
N GLN A 150 -1.42 -15.12 -10.21
CA GLN A 150 -2.68 -15.39 -9.50
C GLN A 150 -3.16 -14.18 -8.70
N GLN A 151 -2.26 -13.49 -7.97
CA GLN A 151 -2.64 -12.28 -7.23
C GLN A 151 -3.06 -11.15 -8.17
N ILE A 152 -2.39 -10.97 -9.31
CA ILE A 152 -2.79 -9.99 -10.34
C ILE A 152 -4.21 -10.30 -10.83
N GLN A 153 -4.50 -11.55 -11.18
CA GLN A 153 -5.82 -11.97 -11.65
C GLN A 153 -6.89 -11.77 -10.58
N ARG A 154 -6.62 -12.17 -9.32
CA ARG A 154 -7.52 -11.95 -8.18
C ARG A 154 -7.85 -10.46 -8.02
N LEU A 155 -6.84 -9.59 -7.99
CA LEU A 155 -7.04 -8.16 -7.79
C LEU A 155 -7.82 -7.53 -8.95
N LYS A 156 -7.49 -7.87 -10.20
CA LYS A 156 -8.21 -7.38 -11.39
C LYS A 156 -9.66 -7.86 -11.43
N ALA A 157 -9.92 -9.12 -11.07
CA ALA A 157 -11.27 -9.66 -10.99
C ALA A 157 -12.11 -8.94 -9.92
N GLN A 158 -11.52 -8.65 -8.75
CA GLN A 158 -12.21 -7.91 -7.69
C GLN A 158 -12.52 -6.46 -8.10
N ILE A 159 -11.60 -5.77 -8.77
CA ILE A 159 -11.85 -4.44 -9.33
C ILE A 159 -13.03 -4.47 -10.31
N SER A 160 -13.00 -5.40 -11.27
CA SER A 160 -14.08 -5.53 -12.26
C SER A 160 -15.44 -5.88 -11.62
N ALA A 161 -15.45 -6.71 -10.59
CA ALA A 161 -16.65 -7.04 -9.83
C ALA A 161 -17.24 -5.82 -9.11
N ILE A 162 -16.38 -4.98 -8.52
CA ILE A 162 -16.82 -3.74 -7.86
C ILE A 162 -17.41 -2.76 -8.89
N GLU A 163 -16.70 -2.55 -10.00
CA GLU A 163 -17.14 -1.64 -11.07
C GLU A 163 -18.46 -2.08 -11.69
N SER A 164 -18.60 -3.38 -12.02
CA SER A 164 -19.84 -3.92 -12.57
C SER A 164 -21.02 -3.84 -11.57
N GLY A 165 -20.77 -4.10 -10.29
CA GLY A 165 -21.77 -3.95 -9.23
C GLY A 165 -22.28 -2.51 -9.10
N GLU A 166 -21.37 -1.54 -9.17
CA GLU A 166 -21.75 -0.12 -9.15
C GLU A 166 -22.49 0.30 -10.42
N MET A 167 -22.06 -0.15 -11.60
CA MET A 167 -22.77 0.10 -12.84
C MET A 167 -24.20 -0.46 -12.77
N ALA A 168 -24.39 -1.65 -12.20
CA ALA A 168 -25.71 -2.25 -12.02
C ALA A 168 -26.57 -1.46 -11.02
N ALA A 169 -25.99 -0.96 -9.92
CA ALA A 169 -26.70 -0.11 -8.96
C ALA A 169 -27.10 1.24 -9.59
N ASN A 170 -26.20 1.86 -10.35
CA ASN A 170 -26.46 3.12 -11.06
C ASN A 170 -27.52 2.95 -12.15
N ALA A 171 -27.48 1.84 -12.90
CA ALA A 171 -28.51 1.52 -13.89
C ALA A 171 -29.90 1.37 -13.23
N LYS A 172 -29.98 0.72 -12.06
CA LYS A 172 -31.23 0.63 -11.29
C LYS A 172 -31.74 2.01 -10.86
N LEU A 173 -30.86 2.87 -10.35
CA LEU A 173 -31.22 4.25 -9.99
C LEU A 173 -31.72 5.03 -11.22
N GLN A 174 -31.06 4.88 -12.36
CA GLN A 174 -31.48 5.53 -13.60
C GLN A 174 -32.85 5.04 -14.07
N THR A 175 -33.11 3.73 -14.02
CA THR A 175 -34.44 3.18 -14.34
C THR A 175 -35.51 3.69 -13.39
N ALA A 176 -35.20 3.86 -12.10
CA ALA A 176 -36.12 4.45 -11.13
C ALA A 176 -36.38 5.93 -11.41
N LEU A 177 -35.35 6.70 -11.76
CA LEU A 177 -35.48 8.11 -12.16
C LEU A 177 -36.31 8.26 -13.45
N ASP A 178 -36.08 7.41 -14.44
CA ASP A 178 -36.85 7.44 -15.68
C ASP A 178 -38.29 6.97 -15.48
N SER A 179 -38.56 6.09 -14.51
CA SER A 179 -39.93 5.73 -14.10
C SER A 179 -40.68 6.86 -13.38
N LEU A 180 -39.95 7.84 -12.82
CA LEU A 180 -40.51 9.01 -12.14
C LEU A 180 -40.80 10.18 -13.10
N LYS A 181 -40.35 10.11 -14.36
CA LYS A 181 -40.74 11.08 -15.38
C LYS A 181 -42.20 10.83 -15.78
N PRO A 182 -43.14 11.75 -15.50
CA PRO A 182 -44.54 11.53 -15.80
C PRO A 182 -44.72 11.40 -17.32
N LYS A 183 -45.30 10.27 -17.75
CA LYS A 183 -45.87 10.11 -19.09
C LYS A 183 -47.21 10.86 -19.14
N HIS A 184 -47.18 12.18 -19.07
CA HIS A 184 -48.36 12.96 -19.45
C HIS A 184 -48.39 13.05 -20.98
N ASP A 185 -49.08 12.08 -21.60
CA ASP A 185 -49.73 12.34 -22.87
C ASP A 185 -50.76 13.45 -22.60
N TYR A 186 -50.38 14.69 -22.92
CA TYR A 186 -51.36 15.75 -23.05
C TYR A 186 -52.23 15.37 -24.25
N TYR A 187 -53.34 14.69 -23.99
CA TYR A 187 -54.41 14.58 -24.96
C TYR A 187 -54.80 15.99 -25.39
N GLU A 188 -54.69 16.19 -26.70
CA GLU A 188 -55.18 17.33 -27.45
C GLU A 188 -56.61 17.64 -27.00
N TYR A 189 -56.83 18.84 -26.46
CA TYR A 189 -58.16 19.42 -26.41
C TYR A 189 -58.34 20.21 -27.71
N SER A 190 -59.06 19.58 -28.64
CA SER A 190 -59.70 20.19 -29.81
C SER A 190 -60.64 21.34 -29.44
#